data_AF-A0A5R9G5Y3-F1
#
_entry.id   AF-A0A5R9G5Y3-F1
#
_cell.length_a   1.000
_cell.length_b   1.000
_cell.length_c   1.000
_cell.angle_alpha   90.00
_cell.angle_beta   90.00
_cell.angle_gamma   90.00
#
_symmetry.space_group_name_H-M   'P 1'
#
loop_
_entity.id
_entity.type
_entity.pdbx_description
1 polymer ?
#
loop_
_entity_poly.entity_id
_entity_poly.type
_entity_poly.pdbx_seq_one_letter_code
_entity_poly.pdbx_strand_id
1 'polypeptide(L)'
;MRLRGTALACALIIAAAGCSSQKPSDDEGRSAAPTDGKPAEHPDPGDFNNDGFGDYVTIVRSRSKDAKKYAETLVVVYGSREGLSTRSVRRTSSGSPKYVGFTSQPLRTDLDGDGFTDLVGTRGANGTARESFALFGGARGLTDARRLDLPDGFRPVAAADFDGDGSMDLLDGGQGGTGDPSATEPGGSGLLLYGPFDRAGKPKRQAALDLGQHGYATPSTATTGDFDDDGRAEVVFTYSFDSEEDESAPEDLHTVGYYEGGEQGLVRDTQQERVVAATVDTADGPRTPAAGDADGDGIPDLLLPTQLNVAPADMPGAGGALTIMYGAKSGLNKGREATVIGDLDSERRRIDFGSSPAVGDVNGDGKPDVVVNTPGFQRDEGKVTLLPGGSDDVPSLDGEQVMNADTEGMPGTPNPYGRNSFGYQPPLLDVDGDGHTDAVVFAPLYEKRKGAYLVLRGSDAGFEAKRVQLFTPDDIGVPLRLT
;
A
#
# COMPACT_ATOMS: atom_id res chain seq x y z
N MET A 1 -12.47 81.18 11.07
CA MET A 1 -13.49 80.59 11.95
C MET A 1 -13.90 79.25 11.34
N ARG A 2 -13.70 78.13 12.06
CA ARG A 2 -13.89 76.76 11.57
C ARG A 2 -15.37 76.44 11.32
N LEU A 3 -15.68 75.62 10.31
CA LEU A 3 -16.62 74.49 10.44
C LEU A 3 -16.53 73.52 9.25
N ARG A 4 -16.73 72.25 9.58
CA ARG A 4 -16.57 71.02 8.78
C ARG A 4 -17.71 70.83 7.77
N GLY A 5 -17.46 70.03 6.73
CA GLY A 5 -18.50 69.47 5.86
C GLY A 5 -17.96 68.36 4.96
N THR A 6 -18.24 67.12 5.36
CA THR A 6 -18.08 65.84 4.63
C THR A 6 -18.81 65.84 3.28
N ALA A 7 -18.18 65.30 2.22
CA ALA A 7 -18.84 64.99 0.96
C ALA A 7 -18.87 63.47 0.74
N LEU A 8 -20.10 62.95 0.70
CA LEU A 8 -20.51 61.59 0.40
C LEU A 8 -20.54 61.43 -1.13
N ALA A 9 -19.93 60.38 -1.69
CA ALA A 9 -20.05 60.06 -3.12
C ALA A 9 -21.07 58.93 -3.31
N CYS A 10 -22.10 59.21 -4.12
CA CYS A 10 -23.19 58.31 -4.50
C CYS A 10 -22.71 57.14 -5.36
N ALA A 11 -23.06 55.92 -4.99
CA ALA A 11 -23.07 54.77 -5.89
C ALA A 11 -24.52 54.50 -6.34
N LEU A 12 -24.72 54.44 -7.66
CA LEU A 12 -26.00 54.11 -8.30
C LEU A 12 -26.42 52.67 -7.97
N ILE A 13 -27.68 52.52 -7.56
CA ILE A 13 -28.39 51.24 -7.50
C ILE A 13 -29.09 51.05 -8.86
N ILE A 14 -28.76 49.97 -9.57
CA ILE A 14 -29.59 49.47 -10.67
C ILE A 14 -30.15 48.12 -10.23
N ALA A 15 -31.44 48.12 -9.88
CA ALA A 15 -32.24 46.91 -9.73
C ALA A 15 -32.85 46.57 -11.10
N ALA A 16 -32.60 45.37 -11.60
CA ALA A 16 -33.38 44.76 -12.66
C ALA A 16 -33.91 43.41 -12.14
N ALA A 17 -35.22 43.32 -11.99
CA ALA A 17 -35.94 42.13 -11.58
C ALA A 17 -36.26 41.25 -12.79
N GLY A 18 -36.07 39.94 -12.62
CA GLY A 18 -36.91 38.90 -13.23
C GLY A 18 -36.49 38.38 -14.60
N CYS A 19 -35.87 37.19 -14.61
CA CYS A 19 -36.48 36.01 -15.21
C CYS A 19 -35.77 34.75 -14.71
N SER A 20 -36.48 33.99 -13.88
CA SER A 20 -36.14 32.63 -13.50
C SER A 20 -36.17 31.76 -14.77
N SER A 21 -35.00 31.29 -15.17
CA SER A 21 -34.86 30.02 -15.85
C SER A 21 -33.84 29.23 -15.06
N GLN A 22 -34.33 28.43 -14.09
CA GLN A 22 -33.60 27.26 -13.60
C GLN A 22 -33.16 26.46 -14.82
N LYS A 23 -31.87 26.57 -15.17
CA LYS A 23 -31.21 25.49 -15.89
C LYS A 23 -31.20 24.28 -14.96
N PRO A 24 -31.55 23.08 -15.44
CA PRO A 24 -31.18 21.87 -14.72
C PRO A 24 -29.67 21.89 -14.52
N SER A 25 -29.24 21.65 -13.29
CA SER A 25 -27.84 21.43 -12.95
C SER A 25 -27.37 20.12 -13.57
N ASP A 26 -26.75 20.20 -14.75
CA ASP A 26 -25.99 19.10 -15.35
C ASP A 26 -24.58 18.99 -14.69
N ASP A 27 -24.54 18.93 -13.36
CA ASP A 27 -23.29 18.77 -12.57
C ASP A 27 -23.23 17.39 -11.90
N GLU A 28 -23.79 16.37 -12.57
CA GLU A 28 -23.57 14.98 -12.22
C GLU A 28 -22.35 14.46 -13.00
N GLY A 29 -21.22 14.31 -12.32
CA GLY A 29 -20.19 13.33 -12.70
C GLY A 29 -18.83 13.84 -13.16
N ARG A 30 -18.49 15.14 -13.05
CA ARG A 30 -17.10 15.58 -13.25
C ARG A 30 -16.36 15.65 -11.91
N SER A 31 -15.26 14.92 -11.82
CA SER A 31 -14.28 15.11 -10.73
C SER A 31 -13.81 16.57 -10.74
N ALA A 32 -13.80 17.20 -9.58
CA ALA A 32 -13.01 18.40 -9.36
C ALA A 32 -11.52 18.08 -9.57
N ALA A 33 -10.74 19.11 -9.93
CA ALA A 33 -9.29 18.99 -9.91
C ALA A 33 -8.78 18.99 -8.46
N PRO A 34 -7.70 18.25 -8.15
CA PRO A 34 -7.03 18.34 -6.86
C PRO A 34 -6.35 19.71 -6.70
N THR A 35 -5.80 19.96 -5.50
CA THR A 35 -5.00 21.16 -5.26
C THR A 35 -3.74 21.11 -6.11
N ASP A 36 -3.27 22.27 -6.57
CA ASP A 36 -2.04 22.32 -7.35
C ASP A 36 -0.82 22.13 -6.42
N GLY A 37 0.02 21.13 -6.69
CA GLY A 37 1.27 20.89 -5.97
C GLY A 37 2.54 21.28 -6.75
N LYS A 38 3.70 20.83 -6.28
CA LYS A 38 5.03 21.24 -6.82
C LYS A 38 6.00 20.06 -6.82
N PRO A 39 6.98 19.98 -7.73
CA PRO A 39 7.93 18.88 -7.70
C PRO A 39 8.83 18.92 -6.45
N ALA A 40 9.26 17.75 -5.97
CA ALA A 40 10.24 17.55 -4.91
C ALA A 40 11.41 16.69 -5.38
N GLU A 41 12.57 16.81 -4.73
CA GLU A 41 13.74 15.95 -5.00
C GLU A 41 13.51 14.50 -4.54
N HIS A 42 12.79 14.34 -3.43
CA HIS A 42 12.32 13.06 -2.90
C HIS A 42 10.81 13.17 -2.66
N PRO A 43 9.98 12.95 -3.69
CA PRO A 43 8.53 13.05 -3.52
C PRO A 43 8.01 11.97 -2.57
N ASP A 44 7.02 12.32 -1.76
CA ASP A 44 6.33 11.36 -0.88
C ASP A 44 5.56 10.35 -1.76
N PRO A 45 5.82 9.02 -1.66
CA PRO A 45 5.05 8.01 -2.37
C PRO A 45 3.54 8.07 -2.09
N GLY A 46 3.16 8.69 -0.97
CA GLY A 46 1.80 8.97 -0.54
C GLY A 46 1.08 10.08 -1.32
N ASP A 47 1.78 11.05 -1.90
CA ASP A 47 1.22 12.28 -2.47
C ASP A 47 1.60 12.45 -3.96
N PHE A 48 0.64 12.23 -4.87
CA PHE A 48 0.91 12.13 -6.31
C PHE A 48 1.04 13.49 -7.02
N ASN A 49 0.49 14.54 -6.42
CA ASN A 49 0.61 15.91 -6.89
C ASN A 49 1.60 16.74 -6.05
N ASN A 50 2.10 16.18 -4.95
CA ASN A 50 2.99 16.82 -3.99
C ASN A 50 2.42 18.19 -3.53
N ASP A 51 1.18 18.16 -3.06
CA ASP A 51 0.44 19.32 -2.54
C ASP A 51 0.45 19.41 -1.00
N GLY A 52 1.04 18.41 -0.33
CA GLY A 52 1.14 18.29 1.12
C GLY A 52 -0.01 17.51 1.76
N PHE A 53 -0.85 16.83 0.98
CA PHE A 53 -1.91 15.96 1.46
C PHE A 53 -1.77 14.56 0.86
N GLY A 54 -1.77 13.53 1.71
CA GLY A 54 -1.68 12.14 1.29
C GLY A 54 -2.86 11.70 0.42
N ASP A 55 -2.55 10.99 -0.66
CA ASP A 55 -3.48 10.46 -1.65
C ASP A 55 -3.68 8.95 -1.52
N TYR A 56 -4.95 8.56 -1.51
CA TYR A 56 -5.33 7.15 -1.37
C TYR A 56 -5.59 6.49 -2.72
N VAL A 57 -4.99 5.32 -2.95
CA VAL A 57 -5.20 4.50 -4.14
C VAL A 57 -5.78 3.13 -3.76
N THR A 58 -6.74 2.65 -4.55
CA THR A 58 -7.39 1.35 -4.35
C THR A 58 -7.92 0.77 -5.65
N ILE A 59 -8.12 -0.54 -5.70
CA ILE A 59 -8.77 -1.22 -6.81
C ILE A 59 -10.15 -1.71 -6.37
N VAL A 60 -11.19 -1.16 -6.99
CA VAL A 60 -12.57 -1.57 -6.73
C VAL A 60 -13.00 -2.61 -7.77
N ARG A 61 -13.21 -3.84 -7.34
CA ARG A 61 -13.81 -4.92 -8.14
C ARG A 61 -15.32 -4.96 -7.94
N SER A 62 -16.09 -4.73 -9.00
CA SER A 62 -17.56 -4.73 -8.93
C SER A 62 -18.19 -5.67 -9.96
N ARG A 63 -19.23 -6.42 -9.55
CA ARG A 63 -19.97 -7.33 -10.44
C ARG A 63 -21.05 -6.63 -11.28
N SER A 64 -21.31 -7.19 -12.46
CA SER A 64 -22.49 -6.85 -13.25
C SER A 64 -23.78 -7.24 -12.52
N LYS A 65 -24.90 -6.60 -12.88
CA LYS A 65 -26.22 -6.88 -12.27
C LYS A 65 -26.64 -8.36 -12.37
N ASP A 66 -26.21 -9.06 -13.41
CA ASP A 66 -26.48 -10.48 -13.62
C ASP A 66 -25.41 -11.41 -13.01
N ALA A 67 -24.42 -10.85 -12.30
CA ALA A 67 -23.28 -11.53 -11.68
C ALA A 67 -22.37 -12.34 -12.64
N LYS A 68 -22.55 -12.20 -13.97
CA LYS A 68 -21.79 -12.96 -14.98
C LYS A 68 -20.44 -12.34 -15.35
N LYS A 69 -20.18 -11.10 -14.92
CA LYS A 69 -18.95 -10.36 -15.19
C LYS A 69 -18.54 -9.58 -13.94
N TYR A 70 -17.26 -9.25 -13.84
CA TYR A 70 -16.78 -8.17 -12.99
C TYR A 70 -15.98 -7.17 -13.82
N ALA A 71 -15.87 -5.95 -13.31
CA ALA A 71 -14.95 -4.92 -13.79
C ALA A 71 -14.11 -4.43 -12.61
N GLU A 72 -12.87 -4.07 -12.88
CA GLU A 72 -11.99 -3.43 -11.92
C GLU A 72 -11.72 -2.00 -12.34
N THR A 73 -11.74 -1.12 -11.34
CA THR A 73 -11.39 0.29 -11.51
C THR A 73 -10.34 0.62 -10.48
N LEU A 74 -9.18 1.08 -10.95
CA LEU A 74 -8.19 1.73 -10.11
C LEU A 74 -8.72 3.13 -9.79
N VAL A 75 -8.83 3.45 -8.52
CA VAL A 75 -9.36 4.71 -8.02
C VAL A 75 -8.28 5.38 -7.18
N VAL A 76 -8.00 6.65 -7.49
CA VAL A 76 -7.20 7.53 -6.63
C VAL A 76 -8.13 8.61 -6.10
N VAL A 77 -8.16 8.78 -4.79
CA VAL A 77 -8.90 9.81 -4.08
C VAL A 77 -7.89 10.76 -3.50
N TYR A 78 -7.92 12.02 -3.93
CA TYR A 78 -6.91 12.99 -3.52
C TYR A 78 -7.16 13.50 -2.10
N GLY A 79 -6.07 13.74 -1.37
CA GLY A 79 -6.07 14.39 -0.06
C GLY A 79 -6.51 15.85 -0.13
N SER A 80 -6.85 16.40 1.03
CA SER A 80 -7.18 17.82 1.20
C SER A 80 -7.23 18.17 2.68
N ARG A 81 -7.28 19.45 3.04
CA ARG A 81 -7.45 19.86 4.45
C ARG A 81 -8.68 19.27 5.16
N GLU A 82 -9.68 18.81 4.42
CA GLU A 82 -10.86 18.13 4.98
C GLU A 82 -10.73 16.59 4.99
N GLY A 83 -9.63 16.06 4.47
CA GLY A 83 -9.35 14.64 4.27
C GLY A 83 -9.49 14.20 2.82
N LEU A 84 -9.79 12.92 2.60
CA LEU A 84 -9.95 12.38 1.25
C LEU A 84 -11.18 12.99 0.55
N SER A 85 -10.96 13.63 -0.60
CA SER A 85 -12.01 14.32 -1.33
C SER A 85 -12.74 13.41 -2.31
N THR A 86 -13.96 12.99 -1.99
CA THR A 86 -14.81 12.20 -2.92
C THR A 86 -15.19 12.95 -4.21
N ARG A 87 -14.92 14.26 -4.25
CA ARG A 87 -15.08 15.10 -5.45
C ARG A 87 -13.83 15.15 -6.31
N SER A 88 -12.64 14.91 -5.75
CA SER A 88 -11.36 14.86 -6.47
C SER A 88 -10.89 13.42 -6.59
N VAL A 89 -11.28 12.75 -7.66
CA VAL A 89 -11.11 11.31 -7.84
C VAL A 89 -10.68 10.98 -9.27
N ARG A 90 -9.51 10.35 -9.41
CA ARG A 90 -9.04 9.73 -10.65
C ARG A 90 -9.60 8.31 -10.75
N ARG A 91 -10.11 7.92 -11.92
CA ARG A 91 -10.61 6.57 -12.19
C ARG A 91 -9.99 6.03 -13.46
N THR A 92 -9.40 4.85 -13.36
CA THR A 92 -8.78 4.15 -14.48
C THR A 92 -9.38 2.76 -14.60
N SER A 93 -10.05 2.50 -15.72
CA SER A 93 -10.60 1.16 -16.00
C SER A 93 -9.49 0.17 -16.32
N SER A 94 -9.63 -1.07 -15.85
CA SER A 94 -8.79 -2.18 -16.28
C SER A 94 -8.96 -2.51 -17.78
N GLY A 95 -10.04 -2.07 -18.43
CA GLY A 95 -10.33 -2.30 -19.85
C GLY A 95 -11.57 -3.19 -20.09
N SER A 96 -11.73 -3.73 -21.31
CA SER A 96 -12.89 -4.55 -21.71
C SER A 96 -12.50 -5.62 -22.73
N PRO A 97 -12.16 -6.87 -22.32
CA PRO A 97 -13.15 -7.99 -22.32
C PRO A 97 -13.59 -8.52 -20.92
N LYS A 98 -14.32 -9.66 -20.88
CA LYS A 98 -14.65 -10.36 -19.62
C LYS A 98 -13.35 -10.69 -18.85
N TYR A 99 -13.36 -10.49 -17.54
CA TYR A 99 -12.28 -10.89 -16.62
C TYR A 99 -10.94 -10.15 -16.84
N VAL A 100 -11.01 -8.87 -17.22
CA VAL A 100 -9.83 -8.00 -17.22
C VAL A 100 -9.69 -7.29 -15.87
N GLY A 101 -8.51 -7.40 -15.28
CA GLY A 101 -8.19 -6.83 -13.98
C GLY A 101 -6.77 -6.31 -13.92
N PHE A 102 -6.46 -5.61 -12.84
CA PHE A 102 -5.09 -5.31 -12.45
C PHE A 102 -4.47 -6.59 -11.88
N THR A 103 -3.24 -6.88 -12.28
CA THR A 103 -2.54 -8.11 -11.88
C THR A 103 -1.69 -7.93 -10.63
N SER A 104 -1.50 -6.68 -10.19
CA SER A 104 -0.85 -6.30 -8.93
C SER A 104 -1.43 -4.97 -8.42
N GLN A 105 -1.17 -4.64 -7.16
CA GLN A 105 -1.32 -3.25 -6.70
C GLN A 105 -0.28 -2.39 -7.43
N PRO A 106 -0.64 -1.20 -7.94
CA PRO A 106 0.34 -0.31 -8.57
C PRO A 106 1.41 0.14 -7.59
N LEU A 107 2.65 0.20 -8.08
CA LEU A 107 3.79 0.77 -7.38
C LEU A 107 3.68 2.30 -7.37
N ARG A 108 4.09 2.91 -6.26
CA ARG A 108 4.18 4.35 -6.05
C ARG A 108 5.65 4.76 -6.18
N THR A 109 6.03 5.48 -7.24
CA THR A 109 7.44 5.79 -7.52
C THR A 109 7.54 6.96 -8.51
N ASP A 110 8.58 7.80 -8.42
CA ASP A 110 8.89 8.81 -9.44
C ASP A 110 9.66 8.16 -10.59
N LEU A 111 8.93 7.68 -11.60
CA LEU A 111 9.49 6.84 -12.67
C LEU A 111 10.31 7.68 -13.67
N ASP A 112 9.87 8.92 -13.94
CA ASP A 112 10.52 9.80 -14.91
C ASP A 112 11.43 10.89 -14.30
N GLY A 113 11.55 10.92 -12.97
CA GLY A 113 12.44 11.81 -12.22
C GLY A 113 11.98 13.27 -12.28
N ASP A 114 10.67 13.51 -12.43
CA ASP A 114 10.12 14.87 -12.54
C ASP A 114 9.72 15.48 -11.19
N GLY A 115 9.92 14.73 -10.11
CA GLY A 115 9.69 15.14 -8.73
C GLY A 115 8.25 14.98 -8.26
N PHE A 116 7.45 14.18 -8.98
CA PHE A 116 6.11 13.79 -8.58
C PHE A 116 5.99 12.26 -8.52
N THR A 117 5.21 11.76 -7.57
CA THR A 117 4.98 10.31 -7.47
C THR A 117 4.06 9.84 -8.60
N ASP A 118 4.49 8.83 -9.36
CA ASP A 118 3.70 8.13 -10.37
C ASP A 118 3.05 6.87 -9.81
N LEU A 119 2.08 6.34 -10.55
CA LEU A 119 1.55 4.99 -10.36
C LEU A 119 1.92 4.07 -11.51
N VAL A 120 2.72 3.04 -11.24
CA VAL A 120 3.15 2.04 -12.22
C VAL A 120 2.49 0.71 -11.94
N GLY A 121 1.79 0.13 -12.91
CA GLY A 121 1.05 -1.11 -12.67
C GLY A 121 0.92 -1.98 -13.90
N THR A 122 0.34 -3.17 -13.69
CA THR A 122 0.05 -4.13 -14.74
C THR A 122 -1.44 -4.44 -14.80
N ARG A 123 -1.96 -4.58 -16.01
CA ARG A 123 -3.33 -5.05 -16.25
C ARG A 123 -3.35 -6.17 -17.28
N GLY A 124 -4.33 -7.06 -17.13
CA GLY A 124 -4.33 -8.35 -17.78
C GLY A 124 -5.70 -9.00 -17.81
N ALA A 125 -5.79 -10.20 -18.40
CA ALA A 125 -7.03 -10.98 -18.40
C ALA A 125 -6.78 -12.39 -17.90
N ASN A 126 -7.72 -12.95 -17.13
CA ASN A 126 -7.63 -14.30 -16.57
C ASN A 126 -6.30 -14.55 -15.80
N GLY A 127 -5.79 -13.55 -15.08
CA GLY A 127 -4.54 -13.65 -14.34
C GLY A 127 -3.27 -13.45 -15.19
N THR A 128 -3.37 -13.32 -16.51
CA THR A 128 -2.21 -13.06 -17.38
C THR A 128 -2.07 -11.56 -17.63
N ALA A 129 -0.94 -10.97 -17.22
CA ALA A 129 -0.60 -9.58 -17.54
C ALA A 129 -0.51 -9.39 -19.07
N ARG A 130 -1.03 -8.27 -19.57
CA ARG A 130 -1.05 -7.93 -21.00
C ARG A 130 -0.40 -6.58 -21.29
N GLU A 131 -0.34 -5.72 -20.30
CA GLU A 131 0.12 -4.34 -20.45
C GLU A 131 0.61 -3.81 -19.12
N SER A 132 1.83 -3.28 -19.13
CA SER A 132 2.37 -2.40 -18.09
C SER A 132 2.05 -0.95 -18.46
N PHE A 133 1.64 -0.16 -17.47
CA PHE A 133 1.23 1.22 -17.67
C PHE A 133 1.74 2.11 -16.52
N ALA A 134 1.85 3.41 -16.79
CA ALA A 134 2.00 4.44 -15.76
C ALA A 134 0.84 5.43 -15.82
N LEU A 135 0.43 5.96 -14.67
CA LEU A 135 -0.20 7.27 -14.57
C LEU A 135 0.88 8.19 -14.02
N PHE A 136 1.31 9.17 -14.81
CA PHE A 136 2.36 10.08 -14.39
C PHE A 136 1.80 11.12 -13.42
N GLY A 137 2.50 11.37 -12.32
CA GLY A 137 2.26 12.43 -11.37
C GLY A 137 2.45 13.80 -12.01
N GLY A 138 2.08 14.81 -11.25
CA GLY A 138 2.23 16.18 -11.71
C GLY A 138 1.44 17.14 -10.86
N ALA A 139 1.73 18.44 -11.03
CA ALA A 139 1.14 19.49 -10.21
C ALA A 139 -0.40 19.48 -10.15
N ARG A 140 -1.11 18.90 -11.13
CA ARG A 140 -2.60 18.81 -11.14
C ARG A 140 -3.12 17.39 -10.91
N GLY A 141 -2.31 16.54 -10.31
CA GLY A 141 -2.58 15.12 -10.15
C GLY A 141 -2.21 14.28 -11.37
N LEU A 142 -2.50 12.99 -11.23
CA LEU A 142 -2.16 11.92 -12.15
C LEU A 142 -2.76 12.06 -13.56
N THR A 143 -1.96 11.76 -14.58
CA THR A 143 -2.37 11.71 -15.98
C THR A 143 -3.32 10.54 -16.29
N ASP A 144 -3.79 10.49 -17.55
CA ASP A 144 -4.35 9.26 -18.11
C ASP A 144 -3.30 8.14 -18.14
N ALA A 145 -3.79 6.91 -17.97
CA ALA A 145 -2.93 5.73 -18.02
C ALA A 145 -2.27 5.61 -19.39
N ARG A 146 -0.95 5.53 -19.40
CA ARG A 146 -0.10 5.39 -20.58
C ARG A 146 0.58 4.04 -20.55
N ARG A 147 0.47 3.30 -21.66
CA ARG A 147 1.25 2.08 -21.87
C ARG A 147 2.75 2.40 -21.84
N LEU A 148 3.51 1.59 -21.12
CA LEU A 148 4.97 1.63 -21.08
C LEU A 148 5.56 0.69 -22.14
N ASP A 149 6.67 1.12 -22.75
CA ASP A 149 7.48 0.37 -23.71
C ASP A 149 8.54 -0.48 -22.97
N LEU A 150 8.06 -1.33 -22.07
CA LEU A 150 8.89 -2.28 -21.33
C LEU A 150 9.07 -3.58 -22.15
N PRO A 151 10.12 -4.36 -21.88
CA PRO A 151 10.29 -5.67 -22.50
C PRO A 151 9.04 -6.55 -22.40
N ASP A 152 8.78 -7.33 -23.45
CA ASP A 152 7.61 -8.21 -23.49
C ASP A 152 7.60 -9.17 -22.29
N GLY A 153 6.47 -9.24 -21.59
CA GLY A 153 6.30 -10.09 -20.42
C GLY A 153 6.75 -9.47 -19.10
N PHE A 154 7.40 -8.31 -19.11
CA PHE A 154 7.89 -7.64 -17.91
C PHE A 154 6.75 -7.24 -16.96
N ARG A 155 6.84 -7.66 -15.70
CA ARG A 155 5.86 -7.34 -14.65
C ARG A 155 6.55 -6.63 -13.47
N PRO A 156 6.39 -5.30 -13.32
CA PRO A 156 6.91 -4.61 -12.15
C PRO A 156 6.28 -5.17 -10.87
N VAL A 157 7.12 -5.67 -9.97
CA VAL A 157 6.77 -6.15 -8.62
C VAL A 157 7.36 -5.27 -7.52
N ALA A 158 8.42 -4.50 -7.81
CA ALA A 158 9.03 -3.55 -6.90
C ALA A 158 9.64 -2.36 -7.68
N ALA A 159 9.82 -1.24 -6.99
CA ALA A 159 10.51 -0.06 -7.49
C ALA A 159 11.34 0.56 -6.36
N ALA A 160 12.62 0.82 -6.62
CA ALA A 160 13.57 1.45 -5.71
C ALA A 160 14.82 1.88 -6.50
N ASP A 161 15.72 2.64 -5.89
CA ASP A 161 17.03 2.94 -6.47
C ASP A 161 18.02 1.81 -6.13
N PHE A 162 18.14 0.79 -6.98
CA PHE A 162 18.96 -0.39 -6.70
C PHE A 162 20.45 -0.19 -7.06
N ASP A 163 20.79 0.82 -7.88
CA ASP A 163 22.18 1.13 -8.21
C ASP A 163 22.75 2.37 -7.52
N GLY A 164 21.91 3.15 -6.83
CA GLY A 164 22.27 4.33 -6.05
C GLY A 164 22.56 5.53 -6.92
N ASP A 165 21.97 5.60 -8.13
CA ASP A 165 22.17 6.71 -9.07
C ASP A 165 21.19 7.87 -8.88
N GLY A 166 20.26 7.74 -7.94
CA GLY A 166 19.20 8.69 -7.61
C GLY A 166 17.95 8.55 -8.47
N SER A 167 17.92 7.61 -9.42
CA SER A 167 16.76 7.32 -10.26
C SER A 167 16.05 6.07 -9.77
N MET A 168 14.73 6.04 -9.90
CA MET A 168 13.96 4.85 -9.57
C MET A 168 14.12 3.78 -10.66
N ASP A 169 14.33 2.55 -10.23
CA ASP A 169 14.40 1.37 -11.08
C ASP A 169 13.11 0.52 -10.97
N LEU A 170 12.88 -0.38 -11.92
CA LEU A 170 11.78 -1.35 -11.87
C LEU A 170 12.32 -2.79 -11.84
N LEU A 171 11.76 -3.57 -10.93
CA LEU A 171 12.12 -4.97 -10.73
C LEU A 171 10.97 -5.90 -11.14
N ASP A 172 11.30 -6.94 -11.90
CA ASP A 172 10.43 -8.09 -12.21
C ASP A 172 10.97 -9.36 -11.54
N GLY A 173 10.11 -10.04 -10.80
CA GLY A 173 10.36 -11.33 -10.14
C GLY A 173 10.37 -12.54 -11.08
N GLY A 174 10.41 -12.31 -12.39
CA GLY A 174 10.46 -13.36 -13.39
C GLY A 174 9.13 -14.06 -13.59
N GLN A 175 9.13 -15.13 -14.37
CA GLN A 175 7.94 -15.92 -14.67
C GLN A 175 8.22 -17.37 -14.28
N GLY A 176 8.03 -17.72 -13.01
CA GLY A 176 8.14 -19.10 -12.53
C GLY A 176 6.85 -19.90 -12.68
N GLY A 177 6.94 -21.23 -12.56
CA GLY A 177 5.77 -22.08 -12.38
C GLY A 177 5.05 -21.82 -11.04
N THR A 178 3.88 -22.41 -10.86
CA THR A 178 3.13 -22.38 -9.58
C THR A 178 3.66 -23.44 -8.58
N GLY A 179 4.89 -23.93 -8.75
CA GLY A 179 5.35 -25.17 -8.12
C GLY A 179 4.69 -26.43 -8.71
N ASP A 180 4.22 -26.39 -9.96
CA ASP A 180 3.63 -27.55 -10.66
C ASP A 180 4.57 -28.04 -11.78
N PRO A 181 5.13 -29.26 -11.69
CA PRO A 181 6.04 -29.82 -12.70
C PRO A 181 5.36 -30.11 -14.06
N SER A 182 4.03 -29.95 -14.17
CA SER A 182 3.30 -30.04 -15.44
C SER A 182 3.28 -28.73 -16.25
N ALA A 183 3.82 -27.63 -15.70
CA ALA A 183 4.03 -26.39 -16.43
C ALA A 183 5.01 -26.63 -17.60
N THR A 184 4.50 -26.54 -18.83
CA THR A 184 5.26 -26.83 -20.04
C THR A 184 6.16 -25.67 -20.49
N GLU A 185 6.13 -24.54 -19.79
CA GLU A 185 7.00 -23.40 -20.08
C GLU A 185 8.08 -23.31 -19.00
N PRO A 186 9.38 -23.38 -19.36
CA PRO A 186 10.46 -23.19 -18.39
C PRO A 186 10.35 -21.78 -17.82
N GLY A 187 10.40 -21.68 -16.49
CA GLY A 187 10.30 -20.38 -15.86
C GLY A 187 11.41 -19.42 -16.30
N GLY A 188 11.07 -18.14 -16.49
CA GLY A 188 12.00 -17.10 -16.89
C GLY A 188 12.69 -16.45 -15.69
N SER A 189 13.98 -16.12 -15.86
CA SER A 189 14.73 -15.25 -14.94
C SER A 189 14.01 -13.93 -14.69
N GLY A 190 14.28 -13.30 -13.55
CA GLY A 190 13.86 -11.93 -13.28
C GLY A 190 14.59 -10.93 -14.18
N LEU A 191 14.10 -9.70 -14.19
CA LEU A 191 14.71 -8.61 -14.93
C LEU A 191 14.71 -7.35 -14.08
N LEU A 192 15.84 -6.65 -14.09
CA LEU A 192 15.99 -5.34 -13.47
C LEU A 192 16.14 -4.29 -14.58
N LEU A 193 15.29 -3.27 -14.55
CA LEU A 193 15.29 -2.15 -15.48
C LEU A 193 15.69 -0.88 -14.75
N TYR A 194 16.77 -0.25 -15.21
CA TYR A 194 17.35 0.89 -14.52
C TYR A 194 16.81 2.21 -15.06
N GLY A 195 16.52 3.12 -14.13
CA GLY A 195 16.14 4.49 -14.39
C GLY A 195 17.30 5.38 -14.89
N PRO A 196 17.03 6.66 -15.19
CA PRO A 196 15.69 7.21 -15.29
C PRO A 196 14.95 6.66 -16.52
N PHE A 197 13.63 6.55 -16.43
CA PHE A 197 12.81 6.16 -17.56
C PHE A 197 12.36 7.41 -18.32
N ASP A 198 12.24 7.31 -19.64
CA ASP A 198 11.51 8.35 -20.37
C ASP A 198 9.99 8.19 -20.17
N ARG A 199 9.21 9.19 -20.60
CA ARG A 199 7.73 9.11 -20.51
C ARG A 199 7.10 8.01 -21.36
N ALA A 200 7.84 7.37 -22.26
CA ALA A 200 7.38 6.15 -22.93
C ALA A 200 7.62 4.89 -22.09
N GLY A 201 8.36 4.98 -20.99
CA GLY A 201 8.73 3.86 -20.13
C GLY A 201 10.01 3.16 -20.57
N LYS A 202 10.85 3.80 -21.41
CA LYS A 202 12.10 3.17 -21.84
C LYS A 202 13.16 3.32 -20.75
N PRO A 203 13.77 2.22 -20.26
CA PRO A 203 14.84 2.28 -19.26
C PRO A 203 16.17 2.75 -19.87
N LYS A 204 17.07 3.22 -19.00
CA LYS A 204 18.47 3.56 -19.33
C LYS A 204 19.28 2.31 -19.71
N ARG A 205 19.10 1.23 -18.95
CA ARG A 205 19.74 -0.07 -19.14
C ARG A 205 18.96 -1.16 -18.42
N GLN A 206 19.37 -2.41 -18.58
CA GLN A 206 18.76 -3.56 -17.91
C GLN A 206 19.81 -4.58 -17.50
N ALA A 207 19.52 -5.36 -16.46
CA ALA A 207 20.31 -6.51 -16.02
C ALA A 207 19.40 -7.72 -15.82
N ALA A 208 19.90 -8.90 -16.17
CA ALA A 208 19.22 -10.15 -15.84
C ALA A 208 19.34 -10.42 -14.34
N LEU A 209 18.27 -10.92 -13.73
CA LEU A 209 18.26 -11.34 -12.33
C LEU A 209 18.08 -12.85 -12.25
N ASP A 210 19.10 -13.53 -11.74
CA ASP A 210 18.97 -14.93 -11.36
C ASP A 210 18.39 -15.02 -9.95
N LEU A 211 17.22 -15.64 -9.84
CA LEU A 211 16.50 -15.82 -8.58
C LEU A 211 16.97 -17.06 -7.82
N GLY A 212 17.79 -17.92 -8.43
CA GLY A 212 18.27 -19.16 -7.81
C GLY A 212 17.15 -20.18 -7.53
N GLN A 213 16.02 -20.08 -8.23
CA GLN A 213 14.85 -20.94 -8.07
C GLN A 213 14.69 -21.96 -9.21
N HIS A 214 15.64 -22.04 -10.15
CA HIS A 214 15.59 -22.92 -11.33
C HIS A 214 14.31 -22.74 -12.19
N GLY A 215 13.67 -21.58 -12.11
CA GLY A 215 12.36 -21.31 -12.73
C GLY A 215 11.18 -22.03 -12.08
N TYR A 216 11.39 -22.71 -10.94
CA TYR A 216 10.38 -23.48 -10.21
C TYR A 216 9.31 -22.60 -9.58
N ALA A 217 9.74 -21.50 -8.95
CA ALA A 217 8.86 -20.54 -8.29
C ALA A 217 9.23 -19.09 -8.64
N THR A 218 8.20 -18.25 -8.77
CA THR A 218 8.32 -16.80 -8.79
C THR A 218 8.05 -16.27 -7.38
N PRO A 219 8.65 -15.13 -6.95
CA PRO A 219 8.39 -14.61 -5.62
C PRO A 219 6.93 -14.19 -5.48
N SER A 220 6.34 -14.54 -4.33
CA SER A 220 5.03 -14.08 -3.87
C SER A 220 5.05 -12.59 -3.54
N THR A 221 6.19 -12.08 -3.03
CA THR A 221 6.37 -10.67 -2.68
C THR A 221 7.80 -10.20 -2.93
N ALA A 222 7.98 -8.90 -3.11
CA ALA A 222 9.27 -8.22 -3.22
C ALA A 222 9.22 -6.96 -2.35
N THR A 223 9.84 -7.01 -1.18
CA THR A 223 9.91 -5.87 -0.24
C THR A 223 11.26 -5.20 -0.38
N THR A 224 11.28 -3.88 -0.53
CA THR A 224 12.50 -3.11 -0.80
C THR A 224 12.73 -2.05 0.27
N GLY A 225 14.00 -1.78 0.56
CA GLY A 225 14.46 -0.74 1.47
C GLY A 225 15.98 -0.70 1.45
N ASP A 226 16.58 0.45 1.74
CA ASP A 226 18.02 0.59 1.97
C ASP A 226 18.29 0.21 3.43
N PHE A 227 18.38 -1.08 3.72
CA PHE A 227 18.43 -1.61 5.09
C PHE A 227 19.81 -1.40 5.74
N ASP A 228 20.80 -0.91 5.00
CA ASP A 228 22.15 -0.63 5.47
C ASP A 228 22.67 0.79 5.23
N ASP A 229 21.82 1.70 4.74
CA ASP A 229 22.12 3.12 4.49
C ASP A 229 23.37 3.30 3.62
N ASP A 230 23.54 2.44 2.61
CA ASP A 230 24.64 2.53 1.64
C ASP A 230 24.29 3.37 0.40
N GLY A 231 23.03 3.82 0.32
CA GLY A 231 22.46 4.60 -0.78
C GLY A 231 21.90 3.75 -1.92
N ARG A 232 21.89 2.41 -1.78
CA ARG A 232 21.22 1.48 -2.69
C ARG A 232 20.17 0.71 -1.92
N ALA A 233 19.05 0.43 -2.59
CA ALA A 233 18.03 -0.40 -1.99
C ALA A 233 18.36 -1.90 -2.12
N GLU A 234 17.98 -2.65 -1.10
CA GLU A 234 17.93 -4.11 -1.09
C GLU A 234 16.55 -4.60 -1.54
N VAL A 235 16.47 -5.89 -1.85
CA VAL A 235 15.19 -6.60 -1.97
C VAL A 235 15.16 -7.89 -1.16
N VAL A 236 14.08 -8.04 -0.40
CA VAL A 236 13.67 -9.28 0.26
C VAL A 236 12.51 -9.89 -0.51
N PHE A 237 12.78 -11.02 -1.16
CA PHE A 237 11.77 -11.84 -1.80
C PHE A 237 11.24 -12.89 -0.84
N THR A 238 9.94 -13.17 -0.93
CA THR A 238 9.33 -14.34 -0.30
C THR A 238 8.75 -15.28 -1.34
N TYR A 239 8.86 -16.58 -1.12
CA TYR A 239 8.39 -17.62 -2.03
C TYR A 239 7.41 -18.56 -1.31
N SER A 240 6.45 -19.09 -2.07
CA SER A 240 5.48 -20.06 -1.59
C SER A 240 5.35 -21.19 -2.63
N PHE A 241 5.65 -22.41 -2.23
CA PHE A 241 5.57 -23.62 -3.07
C PHE A 241 5.35 -24.85 -2.19
N ASP A 242 4.80 -25.93 -2.76
CA ASP A 242 4.64 -27.22 -2.12
C ASP A 242 5.59 -28.24 -2.77
N SER A 243 6.80 -28.34 -2.24
CA SER A 243 7.83 -29.25 -2.76
C SER A 243 7.83 -30.62 -2.08
N GLU A 244 7.12 -30.79 -0.96
CA GLU A 244 7.15 -32.05 -0.19
C GLU A 244 6.46 -33.20 -0.92
N GLU A 245 5.49 -32.88 -1.78
CA GLU A 245 4.77 -33.85 -2.62
C GLU A 245 5.39 -34.01 -4.03
N ASP A 246 6.51 -33.33 -4.32
CA ASP A 246 7.13 -33.28 -5.66
C ASP A 246 8.57 -33.83 -5.66
N GLU A 247 8.74 -35.09 -6.08
CA GLU A 247 10.05 -35.74 -6.23
C GLU A 247 10.97 -35.08 -7.29
N SER A 248 10.45 -34.15 -8.10
CA SER A 248 11.20 -33.40 -9.11
C SER A 248 11.63 -32.00 -8.68
N ALA A 249 11.23 -31.56 -7.47
CA ALA A 249 11.62 -30.27 -6.92
C ALA A 249 13.15 -30.19 -6.72
N PRO A 250 13.80 -29.07 -7.11
CA PRO A 250 15.21 -28.84 -6.82
C PRO A 250 15.50 -28.90 -5.31
N GLU A 251 16.64 -29.48 -4.91
CA GLU A 251 17.00 -29.64 -3.49
C GLU A 251 17.40 -28.32 -2.80
N ASP A 252 17.68 -27.26 -3.57
CA ASP A 252 18.18 -25.96 -3.11
C ASP A 252 17.14 -24.82 -3.19
N LEU A 253 15.86 -25.17 -3.28
CA LEU A 253 14.77 -24.19 -3.17
C LEU A 253 14.81 -23.46 -1.81
N HIS A 254 14.41 -22.19 -1.82
CA HIS A 254 14.40 -21.32 -0.64
C HIS A 254 13.10 -20.52 -0.56
N THR A 255 12.60 -20.30 0.65
CA THR A 255 11.36 -19.53 0.90
C THR A 255 11.60 -18.03 1.05
N VAL A 256 12.85 -17.61 1.18
CA VAL A 256 13.29 -16.21 1.26
C VAL A 256 14.52 -16.02 0.38
N GLY A 257 14.57 -14.94 -0.38
CA GLY A 257 15.78 -14.47 -1.05
C GLY A 257 16.13 -13.06 -0.59
N TYR A 258 17.40 -12.81 -0.27
CA TYR A 258 17.90 -11.48 0.08
C TYR A 258 18.95 -11.04 -0.94
N TYR A 259 18.78 -9.85 -1.52
CA TYR A 259 19.67 -9.31 -2.54
C TYR A 259 20.05 -7.87 -2.21
N GLU A 260 21.36 -7.62 -2.17
CA GLU A 260 21.96 -6.30 -2.03
C GLU A 260 21.82 -5.50 -3.33
N GLY A 261 21.62 -4.19 -3.19
CA GLY A 261 21.75 -3.26 -4.29
C GLY A 261 23.15 -3.29 -4.92
N GLY A 262 23.26 -2.95 -6.20
CA GLY A 262 24.55 -2.94 -6.87
C GLY A 262 24.54 -2.31 -8.26
N GLU A 263 25.64 -1.60 -8.57
CA GLU A 263 25.81 -0.90 -9.85
C GLU A 263 25.61 -1.79 -11.08
N GLN A 264 25.91 -3.09 -11.00
CA GLN A 264 25.81 -4.03 -12.12
C GLN A 264 24.61 -4.97 -12.05
N GLY A 265 23.83 -4.92 -10.97
CA GLY A 265 22.78 -5.88 -10.68
C GLY A 265 22.64 -6.11 -9.19
N LEU A 266 21.49 -6.62 -8.81
CA LEU A 266 21.24 -7.17 -7.48
C LEU A 266 22.17 -8.34 -7.19
N VAL A 267 22.74 -8.37 -5.99
CA VAL A 267 23.70 -9.39 -5.55
C VAL A 267 23.11 -10.22 -4.41
N ARG A 268 22.90 -11.51 -4.63
CA ARG A 268 22.33 -12.40 -3.61
C ARG A 268 23.25 -12.53 -2.39
N ASP A 269 22.75 -12.21 -1.21
CA ASP A 269 23.41 -12.50 0.08
C ASP A 269 22.76 -13.71 0.77
N THR A 270 23.35 -14.88 0.53
CA THR A 270 22.92 -16.14 1.16
C THR A 270 23.13 -16.20 2.68
N GLN A 271 24.02 -15.37 3.25
CA GLN A 271 24.21 -15.31 4.69
C GLN A 271 23.05 -14.54 5.32
N GLN A 272 22.71 -13.38 4.78
CA GLN A 272 21.60 -12.59 5.27
C GLN A 272 20.24 -13.26 5.00
N GLU A 273 20.10 -13.95 3.87
CA GLU A 273 18.96 -14.80 3.55
C GLU A 273 18.65 -15.80 4.68
N ARG A 274 19.67 -16.46 5.24
CA ARG A 274 19.48 -17.42 6.35
C ARG A 274 19.00 -16.75 7.64
N VAL A 275 19.42 -15.50 7.88
CA VAL A 275 19.00 -14.73 9.06
C VAL A 275 17.51 -14.40 8.94
N VAL A 276 17.08 -13.92 7.77
CA VAL A 276 15.66 -13.62 7.52
C VAL A 276 14.83 -14.90 7.50
N ALA A 277 15.29 -15.95 6.81
CA ALA A 277 14.62 -17.26 6.75
C ALA A 277 14.37 -17.85 8.14
N ALA A 278 15.37 -17.82 9.04
CA ALA A 278 15.22 -18.29 10.41
C ALA A 278 14.20 -17.49 11.23
N THR A 279 13.88 -16.26 10.81
CA THR A 279 12.88 -15.39 11.45
C THR A 279 11.47 -15.65 10.93
N VAL A 280 11.33 -16.05 9.66
CA VAL A 280 10.03 -16.27 8.99
C VAL A 280 9.60 -17.74 8.93
N ASP A 281 10.43 -18.68 9.39
CA ASP A 281 10.18 -20.13 9.40
C ASP A 281 8.94 -20.49 10.24
N THR A 282 7.77 -20.33 9.61
CA THR A 282 6.44 -20.56 10.17
C THR A 282 5.70 -21.56 9.29
N ALA A 283 4.83 -22.36 9.89
CA ALA A 283 4.19 -23.50 9.23
C ALA A 283 3.35 -23.15 7.98
N ASP A 284 2.93 -21.88 7.84
CA ASP A 284 2.11 -21.40 6.71
C ASP A 284 2.92 -20.57 5.67
N GLY A 285 4.25 -20.53 5.79
CA GLY A 285 5.13 -19.76 4.94
C GLY A 285 5.12 -18.24 5.21
N PRO A 286 6.02 -17.48 4.57
CA PRO A 286 6.17 -16.05 4.79
C PRO A 286 4.95 -15.28 4.27
N ARG A 287 4.25 -14.58 5.17
CA ARG A 287 3.26 -13.56 4.81
C ARG A 287 3.95 -12.34 4.19
N THR A 288 3.17 -11.42 3.63
CA THR A 288 3.69 -10.21 3.00
C THR A 288 4.44 -9.31 3.99
N PRO A 289 5.76 -9.15 3.85
CA PRO A 289 6.53 -8.20 4.64
C PRO A 289 6.19 -6.76 4.26
N ALA A 290 6.63 -5.82 5.09
CA ALA A 290 6.70 -4.41 4.75
C ALA A 290 8.05 -3.84 5.16
N ALA A 291 8.39 -2.67 4.63
CA ALA A 291 9.54 -1.89 5.07
C ALA A 291 9.08 -0.56 5.67
N GLY A 292 9.83 -0.06 6.66
CA GLY A 292 9.61 1.24 7.28
C GLY A 292 10.49 1.40 8.51
N ASP A 293 10.87 2.63 8.84
CA ASP A 293 11.73 2.95 9.99
C ASP A 293 10.92 2.87 11.30
N ALA A 294 10.86 1.68 11.89
CA ALA A 294 10.02 1.38 13.03
C ALA A 294 10.69 1.72 14.37
N ASP A 295 11.96 2.14 14.38
CA ASP A 295 12.64 2.65 15.58
C ASP A 295 13.18 4.08 15.51
N GLY A 296 12.94 4.77 14.39
CA GLY A 296 13.17 6.20 14.22
C GLY A 296 14.64 6.57 13.99
N ASP A 297 15.47 5.61 13.59
CA ASP A 297 16.91 5.82 13.39
C ASP A 297 17.26 6.36 11.99
N GLY A 298 16.26 6.45 11.10
CA GLY A 298 16.38 6.91 9.72
C GLY A 298 16.75 5.83 8.72
N ILE A 299 16.94 4.58 9.16
CA ILE A 299 17.20 3.42 8.32
C ILE A 299 15.92 2.56 8.31
N PRO A 300 15.38 2.18 7.15
CA PRO A 300 14.19 1.35 7.11
C PRO A 300 14.45 0.00 7.81
N ASP A 301 13.42 -0.51 8.49
CA ASP A 301 13.39 -1.85 9.08
C ASP A 301 12.55 -2.80 8.23
N LEU A 302 12.74 -4.10 8.45
CA LEU A 302 11.91 -5.15 7.85
C LEU A 302 10.84 -5.62 8.84
N LEU A 303 9.57 -5.38 8.51
CA LEU A 303 8.40 -5.77 9.28
C LEU A 303 7.81 -7.08 8.75
N LEU A 304 7.86 -8.13 9.56
CA LEU A 304 7.52 -9.49 9.19
C LEU A 304 6.30 -9.99 9.99
N PRO A 305 5.15 -10.24 9.34
CA PRO A 305 4.07 -10.96 10.00
C PRO A 305 4.48 -12.42 10.24
N THR A 306 4.57 -12.82 11.51
CA THR A 306 5.07 -14.14 11.96
C THR A 306 4.04 -14.86 12.83
N GLN A 307 4.37 -16.07 13.28
CA GLN A 307 3.60 -16.82 14.27
C GLN A 307 4.36 -16.88 15.60
N LEU A 308 3.64 -17.00 16.70
CA LEU A 308 4.26 -17.18 18.01
C LEU A 308 4.77 -18.63 18.17
N ASN A 309 6.07 -18.80 18.45
CA ASN A 309 6.74 -20.09 18.65
C ASN A 309 6.29 -20.88 19.89
N VAL A 310 5.41 -20.32 20.72
CA VAL A 310 4.94 -20.94 21.97
C VAL A 310 3.42 -21.03 21.95
N ALA A 311 2.90 -22.05 21.30
CA ALA A 311 1.59 -22.56 21.64
C ALA A 311 1.68 -23.36 22.95
N PRO A 312 0.75 -23.22 23.91
CA PRO A 312 0.58 -24.20 24.98
C PRO A 312 0.50 -25.62 24.40
N ALA A 313 1.07 -26.62 25.08
CA ALA A 313 1.18 -28.01 24.59
C ALA A 313 -0.18 -28.66 24.25
N ASP A 314 -1.25 -28.07 24.74
CA ASP A 314 -2.66 -28.42 24.56
C ASP A 314 -3.34 -27.65 23.41
N MET A 315 -2.66 -26.71 22.75
CA MET A 315 -3.17 -25.94 21.59
C MET A 315 -2.09 -25.60 20.55
N PRO A 316 -1.49 -26.58 19.84
CA PRO A 316 -0.51 -26.31 18.79
C PRO A 316 -1.11 -25.48 17.64
N GLY A 317 -0.60 -24.24 17.46
CA GLY A 317 -0.76 -23.40 16.25
C GLY A 317 -1.89 -22.35 16.22
N ALA A 318 -1.87 -21.27 17.03
CA ALA A 318 -2.94 -20.25 16.93
C ALA A 318 -2.67 -18.81 17.44
N GLY A 319 -1.44 -18.27 17.32
CA GLY A 319 -1.15 -16.86 17.64
C GLY A 319 -0.32 -16.18 16.55
N GLY A 320 -0.80 -15.07 16.01
CA GLY A 320 -0.04 -14.20 15.10
C GLY A 320 0.85 -13.22 15.86
N ALA A 321 1.95 -12.83 15.24
CA ALA A 321 2.92 -11.88 15.74
C ALA A 321 3.38 -10.95 14.61
N LEU A 322 3.99 -9.84 15.00
CA LEU A 322 4.82 -9.00 14.16
C LEU A 322 6.26 -9.11 14.65
N THR A 323 7.17 -9.53 13.79
CA THR A 323 8.61 -9.44 14.05
C THR A 323 9.19 -8.23 13.30
N ILE A 324 9.92 -7.37 14.00
CA ILE A 324 10.65 -6.24 13.42
C ILE A 324 12.13 -6.60 13.42
N MET A 325 12.75 -6.67 12.24
CA MET A 325 14.19 -6.81 12.06
C MET A 325 14.78 -5.45 11.70
N TYR A 326 15.68 -4.93 12.53
CA TYR A 326 16.11 -3.55 12.43
C TYR A 326 17.18 -3.31 11.37
N GLY A 327 17.03 -2.28 10.56
CA GLY A 327 18.07 -1.75 9.68
C GLY A 327 19.28 -1.27 10.49
N ALA A 328 20.45 -1.25 9.86
CA ALA A 328 21.64 -0.67 10.45
C ALA A 328 22.73 -0.54 9.39
N LYS A 329 23.64 0.42 9.54
CA LYS A 329 24.84 0.55 8.68
C LYS A 329 25.76 -0.67 8.59
N SER A 330 25.56 -1.63 9.50
CA SER A 330 26.28 -2.92 9.50
C SER A 330 25.49 -4.05 8.85
N GLY A 331 24.30 -3.76 8.31
CA GLY A 331 23.34 -4.69 7.73
C GLY A 331 22.13 -4.96 8.62
N LEU A 332 21.05 -5.41 7.98
CA LEU A 332 19.79 -5.79 8.62
C LEU A 332 20.02 -6.77 9.80
N ASN A 333 19.45 -6.45 10.96
CA ASN A 333 19.50 -7.20 12.23
C ASN A 333 20.94 -7.39 12.79
N LYS A 334 21.87 -6.45 12.52
CA LYS A 334 23.23 -6.45 13.07
C LYS A 334 23.49 -5.39 14.14
N GLY A 335 22.76 -4.28 14.13
CA GLY A 335 22.88 -3.20 15.12
C GLY A 335 22.04 -3.44 16.38
N ARG A 336 20.87 -4.05 16.21
CA ARG A 336 19.86 -4.30 17.24
C ARG A 336 19.23 -5.68 17.03
N GLU A 337 18.92 -6.36 18.13
CA GLU A 337 18.19 -7.64 18.06
C GLU A 337 16.74 -7.40 17.64
N ALA A 338 16.22 -8.25 16.75
CA ALA A 338 14.84 -8.24 16.32
C ALA A 338 13.85 -8.26 17.51
N THR A 339 12.74 -7.53 17.37
CA THR A 339 11.66 -7.50 18.36
C THR A 339 10.47 -8.31 17.86
N VAL A 340 9.86 -9.12 18.72
CA VAL A 340 8.65 -9.89 18.41
C VAL A 340 7.50 -9.34 19.25
N ILE A 341 6.48 -8.82 18.58
CA ILE A 341 5.25 -8.28 19.19
C ILE A 341 4.12 -9.25 18.92
N GLY A 342 3.51 -9.78 19.98
CA GLY A 342 2.36 -10.67 19.88
C GLY A 342 1.85 -11.05 21.27
N ASP A 343 0.58 -11.45 21.35
CA ASP A 343 -0.08 -11.73 22.62
C ASP A 343 -0.87 -13.05 22.54
N LEU A 344 -0.66 -13.90 23.55
CA LEU A 344 -1.27 -15.23 23.71
C LEU A 344 -2.57 -15.20 24.52
N ASP A 345 -3.19 -14.03 24.76
CA ASP A 345 -4.40 -13.92 25.59
C ASP A 345 -5.45 -14.99 25.22
N SER A 346 -5.62 -15.93 26.14
CA SER A 346 -6.41 -17.16 26.03
C SER A 346 -7.90 -16.92 25.73
N GLU A 347 -8.41 -15.71 25.99
CA GLU A 347 -9.81 -15.36 25.71
C GLU A 347 -10.01 -14.72 24.32
N ARG A 348 -8.93 -14.25 23.67
CA ARG A 348 -8.98 -13.53 22.40
C ARG A 348 -7.93 -14.06 21.43
N ARG A 349 -8.25 -15.16 20.76
CA ARG A 349 -7.50 -15.71 19.62
C ARG A 349 -6.97 -14.58 18.72
N ARG A 350 -5.69 -14.20 18.85
CA ARG A 350 -4.99 -13.25 17.96
C ARG A 350 -4.45 -14.01 16.75
N ILE A 351 -5.27 -14.89 16.18
CA ILE A 351 -4.96 -15.56 14.92
C ILE A 351 -4.81 -14.44 13.88
N ASP A 352 -3.68 -14.48 13.18
CA ASP A 352 -3.30 -13.53 12.14
C ASP A 352 -2.99 -12.08 12.58
N PHE A 353 -2.73 -11.84 13.87
CA PHE A 353 -2.15 -10.56 14.30
C PHE A 353 -0.82 -10.27 13.59
N GLY A 354 -0.52 -8.99 13.39
CA GLY A 354 0.69 -8.54 12.70
C GLY A 354 0.54 -8.46 11.17
N SER A 355 -0.64 -8.72 10.62
CA SER A 355 -0.85 -8.75 9.17
C SER A 355 -0.81 -7.36 8.54
N SER A 356 -0.19 -7.27 7.36
CA SER A 356 -0.09 -6.04 6.54
C SER A 356 0.41 -4.83 7.32
N PRO A 357 1.58 -4.88 7.97
CA PRO A 357 2.06 -3.80 8.84
C PRO A 357 2.42 -2.53 8.06
N ALA A 358 2.34 -1.38 8.72
CA ALA A 358 2.78 -0.09 8.19
C ALA A 358 3.28 0.79 9.34
N VAL A 359 4.29 1.59 9.05
CA VAL A 359 4.92 2.53 9.98
C VAL A 359 4.45 3.96 9.69
N GLY A 360 4.26 4.77 10.73
CA GLY A 360 3.95 6.19 10.61
C GLY A 360 3.72 6.83 11.98
N ASP A 361 3.84 8.14 12.08
CA ASP A 361 3.56 8.87 13.32
C ASP A 361 2.06 9.18 13.41
N VAL A 362 1.26 8.29 14.00
CA VAL A 362 -0.19 8.46 14.10
C VAL A 362 -0.53 9.41 15.24
N ASN A 363 0.32 9.44 16.27
CA ASN A 363 0.07 10.20 17.48
C ASN A 363 0.76 11.58 17.51
N GLY A 364 1.65 11.89 16.57
CA GLY A 364 2.34 13.18 16.42
C GLY A 364 3.44 13.45 17.46
N ASP A 365 3.92 12.44 18.20
CA ASP A 365 4.96 12.60 19.20
C ASP A 365 6.39 12.53 18.63
N GLY A 366 6.52 12.31 17.33
CA GLY A 366 7.78 12.20 16.61
C GLY A 366 8.44 10.83 16.74
N LYS A 367 7.77 9.83 17.33
CA LYS A 367 8.22 8.43 17.35
C LYS A 367 7.40 7.64 16.33
N PRO A 368 8.01 6.69 15.61
CA PRO A 368 7.25 5.84 14.70
C PRO A 368 6.26 4.96 15.46
N ASP A 369 4.99 5.03 15.07
CA ASP A 369 3.99 4.04 15.46
C ASP A 369 3.90 2.94 14.39
N VAL A 370 3.38 1.79 14.78
CA VAL A 370 3.06 0.70 13.84
C VAL A 370 1.59 0.37 13.88
N VAL A 371 0.95 0.30 12.71
CA VAL A 371 -0.41 -0.19 12.57
C VAL A 371 -0.38 -1.59 11.99
N VAL A 372 -1.24 -2.48 12.49
CA VAL A 372 -1.38 -3.87 12.00
C VAL A 372 -2.85 -4.28 11.90
N ASN A 373 -3.13 -5.19 10.97
CA ASN A 373 -4.41 -5.87 10.89
C ASN A 373 -4.43 -7.16 11.72
N THR A 374 -5.63 -7.56 12.17
CA THR A 374 -5.93 -8.92 12.64
C THR A 374 -7.19 -9.44 11.92
N PRO A 375 -7.05 -9.95 10.68
CA PRO A 375 -8.20 -10.30 9.84
C PRO A 375 -9.13 -11.36 10.45
N GLY A 376 -8.58 -12.39 11.10
CA GLY A 376 -9.34 -13.48 11.70
C GLY A 376 -10.15 -13.12 12.96
N PHE A 377 -10.10 -11.87 13.42
CA PHE A 377 -10.81 -11.42 14.61
C PHE A 377 -12.33 -11.63 14.48
N GLN A 378 -12.94 -12.26 15.50
CA GLN A 378 -14.40 -12.46 15.65
C GLN A 378 -15.16 -12.91 14.39
N ARG A 379 -14.77 -14.04 13.78
CA ARG A 379 -15.37 -14.55 12.54
C ARG A 379 -15.20 -13.53 11.41
N ASP A 380 -13.96 -13.20 11.06
CA ASP A 380 -13.59 -12.29 9.97
C ASP A 380 -14.22 -10.89 10.08
N GLU A 381 -14.57 -10.48 11.30
CA GLU A 381 -14.96 -9.11 11.58
C GLU A 381 -13.80 -8.16 11.27
N GLY A 382 -12.58 -8.61 11.56
CA GLY A 382 -11.37 -7.83 11.41
C GLY A 382 -11.22 -6.79 12.51
N LYS A 383 -9.97 -6.44 12.80
CA LYS A 383 -9.63 -5.27 13.62
C LYS A 383 -8.32 -4.68 13.15
N VAL A 384 -8.17 -3.39 13.39
CA VAL A 384 -6.93 -2.63 13.25
C VAL A 384 -6.37 -2.36 14.64
N THR A 385 -5.06 -2.53 14.81
CA THR A 385 -4.36 -2.24 16.08
C THR A 385 -3.25 -1.25 15.79
N LEU A 386 -3.28 -0.11 16.48
CA LEU A 386 -2.17 0.84 16.58
C LEU A 386 -1.26 0.42 17.74
N LEU A 387 0.03 0.34 17.47
CA LEU A 387 1.10 0.03 18.41
C LEU A 387 1.96 1.30 18.54
N PRO A 388 1.78 2.10 19.60
CA PRO A 388 2.52 3.34 19.75
C PRO A 388 4.02 3.10 19.92
N GLY A 389 4.83 4.04 19.43
CA GLY A 389 6.27 4.08 19.70
C GLY A 389 6.56 4.12 21.20
N GLY A 390 7.31 3.13 21.70
CA GLY A 390 7.65 3.00 23.12
C GLY A 390 8.66 4.05 23.63
N SER A 391 9.05 3.95 24.90
CA SER A 391 10.06 4.85 25.48
C SER A 391 11.43 4.73 24.82
N ASP A 392 11.73 3.56 24.26
CA ASP A 392 12.98 3.22 23.55
C ASP A 392 12.77 3.23 22.02
N ASP A 393 11.79 4.04 21.58
CA ASP A 393 11.37 4.25 20.20
C ASP A 393 10.87 3.00 19.46
N VAL A 394 10.59 1.92 20.19
CA VAL A 394 10.06 0.67 19.61
C VAL A 394 8.57 0.48 19.88
N PRO A 395 7.77 0.22 18.83
CA PRO A 395 6.37 -0.14 18.94
C PRO A 395 6.14 -1.31 19.90
N SER A 396 5.10 -1.22 20.73
CA SER A 396 4.75 -2.31 21.64
C SER A 396 3.24 -2.41 21.87
N LEU A 397 2.83 -3.43 22.64
CA LEU A 397 1.44 -3.57 23.08
C LEU A 397 1.08 -2.60 24.22
N ASP A 398 2.07 -1.99 24.88
CA ASP A 398 1.82 -1.01 25.93
C ASP A 398 1.26 0.25 25.29
N GLY A 399 0.01 0.57 25.63
CA GLY A 399 -0.71 1.68 25.00
C GLY A 399 -1.40 1.33 23.68
N GLU A 400 -1.47 0.03 23.29
CA GLU A 400 -2.15 -0.37 22.04
C GLU A 400 -3.57 0.20 21.95
N GLN A 401 -3.96 0.63 20.75
CA GLN A 401 -5.31 1.07 20.48
C GLN A 401 -5.96 0.17 19.41
N VAL A 402 -7.14 -0.36 19.74
CA VAL A 402 -7.87 -1.27 18.85
C VAL A 402 -9.09 -0.56 18.24
N MET A 403 -9.17 -0.61 16.91
CA MET A 403 -10.32 -0.13 16.13
C MET A 403 -10.98 -1.30 15.41
N ASN A 404 -12.30 -1.42 15.54
CA ASN A 404 -13.12 -2.35 14.79
C ASN A 404 -14.51 -1.77 14.57
N ALA A 405 -15.40 -2.59 14.02
CA ALA A 405 -16.73 -2.16 13.67
C ALA A 405 -17.63 -1.73 14.84
N ASP A 406 -17.38 -2.32 16.01
CA ASP A 406 -18.14 -2.09 17.24
C ASP A 406 -17.54 -0.98 18.12
N THR A 407 -16.43 -0.35 17.69
CA THR A 407 -15.83 0.76 18.43
C THR A 407 -16.85 1.89 18.64
N GLU A 408 -17.00 2.33 19.88
CA GLU A 408 -17.95 3.39 20.23
C GLU A 408 -17.66 4.68 19.45
N GLY A 409 -18.69 5.19 18.76
CA GLY A 409 -18.59 6.40 17.96
C GLY A 409 -18.17 6.18 16.50
N MET A 410 -17.85 4.94 16.10
CA MET A 410 -17.60 4.60 14.71
C MET A 410 -18.84 4.92 13.85
N PRO A 411 -18.71 5.69 12.75
CA PRO A 411 -19.84 6.06 11.92
C PRO A 411 -20.34 4.89 11.06
N GLY A 412 -21.55 5.07 10.54
CA GLY A 412 -22.16 4.13 9.61
C GLY A 412 -22.86 2.96 10.27
N THR A 413 -23.16 1.95 9.46
CA THR A 413 -23.92 0.76 9.87
C THR A 413 -23.12 -0.51 9.59
N PRO A 414 -22.55 -1.16 10.63
CA PRO A 414 -21.90 -2.45 10.46
C PRO A 414 -22.89 -3.53 10.01
N ASN A 415 -22.38 -4.59 9.37
CA ASN A 415 -23.18 -5.78 9.09
C ASN A 415 -23.63 -6.42 10.42
N PRO A 416 -24.95 -6.58 10.69
CA PRO A 416 -25.43 -7.14 11.96
C PRO A 416 -25.06 -8.62 12.17
N TYR A 417 -24.51 -9.28 11.16
CA TYR A 417 -24.02 -10.66 11.23
C TYR A 417 -22.49 -10.77 11.38
N GLY A 418 -21.83 -9.65 11.63
CA GLY A 418 -20.37 -9.50 11.60
C GLY A 418 -19.77 -9.73 10.21
N ARG A 419 -18.53 -10.23 10.14
CA ARG A 419 -17.77 -10.45 8.89
C ARG A 419 -17.54 -9.17 8.09
N ASN A 420 -17.41 -8.03 8.76
CA ASN A 420 -17.20 -6.78 8.05
C ASN A 420 -15.87 -6.70 7.30
N SER A 421 -14.91 -7.58 7.62
CA SER A 421 -13.55 -7.57 7.10
C SER A 421 -12.90 -6.19 7.30
N PHE A 422 -13.11 -5.62 8.49
CA PHE A 422 -12.58 -4.33 8.91
C PHE A 422 -11.06 -4.42 8.98
N GLY A 423 -10.40 -3.90 7.95
CA GLY A 423 -8.95 -3.87 7.85
C GLY A 423 -8.46 -2.62 7.12
N TYR A 424 -7.39 -2.03 7.63
CA TYR A 424 -6.75 -0.90 6.97
C TYR A 424 -6.00 -1.37 5.73
N GLN A 425 -5.84 -0.45 4.79
CA GLN A 425 -5.17 -0.65 3.51
C GLN A 425 -3.90 0.23 3.51
N PRO A 426 -2.70 -0.34 3.70
CA PRO A 426 -1.45 0.41 3.66
C PRO A 426 -1.27 1.22 2.37
N PRO A 427 -0.47 2.30 2.39
CA PRO A 427 0.31 2.82 3.53
C PRO A 427 -0.55 3.65 4.51
N LEU A 428 0.08 4.13 5.59
CA LEU A 428 -0.46 5.25 6.38
C LEU A 428 -0.18 6.56 5.64
N LEU A 429 -1.08 7.53 5.72
CA LEU A 429 -1.05 8.76 4.92
C LEU A 429 -1.52 9.94 5.75
N ASP A 430 -0.83 11.07 5.75
CA ASP A 430 -1.38 12.32 6.31
C ASP A 430 -2.35 12.96 5.29
N VAL A 431 -3.62 12.54 5.29
CA VAL A 431 -4.55 12.92 4.21
C VAL A 431 -5.16 14.31 4.37
N ASP A 432 -4.87 15.02 5.48
CA ASP A 432 -5.24 16.44 5.68
C ASP A 432 -4.12 17.39 6.11
N GLY A 433 -2.88 16.95 6.05
CA GLY A 433 -1.70 17.79 6.26
C GLY A 433 -1.65 18.33 7.68
N ASP A 434 -2.16 17.56 8.66
CA ASP A 434 -2.18 17.96 10.06
C ASP A 434 -0.94 17.48 10.84
N GLY A 435 -0.06 16.73 10.18
CA GLY A 435 1.18 16.19 10.74
C GLY A 435 1.00 14.83 11.42
N HIS A 436 -0.20 14.27 11.43
CA HIS A 436 -0.47 12.91 11.87
C HIS A 436 -0.73 11.99 10.68
N THR A 437 -0.22 10.77 10.73
CA THR A 437 -0.54 9.77 9.71
C THR A 437 -1.89 9.11 9.98
N ASP A 438 -2.68 8.92 8.93
CA ASP A 438 -4.02 8.35 8.97
C ASP A 438 -4.05 6.94 8.38
N ALA A 439 -5.04 6.15 8.79
CA ALA A 439 -5.30 4.83 8.23
C ALA A 439 -6.61 4.79 7.43
N VAL A 440 -6.55 4.33 6.18
CA VAL A 440 -7.75 4.10 5.37
C VAL A 440 -8.21 2.66 5.53
N VAL A 441 -9.34 2.45 6.20
CA VAL A 441 -9.99 1.14 6.35
C VAL A 441 -10.99 0.91 5.24
N PHE A 442 -10.99 -0.30 4.67
CA PHE A 442 -12.07 -0.74 3.79
C PHE A 442 -12.82 -1.91 4.41
N ALA A 443 -14.13 -1.74 4.62
CA ALA A 443 -15.01 -2.77 5.14
C ALA A 443 -16.08 -3.11 4.08
N PRO A 444 -15.91 -4.19 3.28
CA PRO A 444 -16.80 -4.48 2.15
C PRO A 444 -18.26 -4.77 2.54
N LEU A 445 -18.51 -5.32 3.73
CA LEU A 445 -19.89 -5.66 4.15
C LEU A 445 -20.61 -4.53 4.92
N TYR A 446 -19.94 -3.40 5.14
CA TYR A 446 -20.51 -2.20 5.77
C TYR A 446 -21.59 -1.53 4.91
N GLU A 447 -22.35 -0.63 5.54
CA GLU A 447 -23.34 0.23 4.87
C GLU A 447 -24.36 -0.59 4.05
N LYS A 448 -24.94 -1.62 4.69
CA LYS A 448 -25.88 -2.56 4.05
C LYS A 448 -25.24 -3.27 2.84
N ARG A 449 -23.97 -3.67 2.97
CA ARG A 449 -23.15 -4.34 1.93
C ARG A 449 -22.87 -3.47 0.70
N LYS A 450 -22.91 -2.15 0.85
CA LYS A 450 -22.37 -1.21 -0.15
C LYS A 450 -20.85 -1.08 -0.07
N GLY A 451 -20.26 -1.52 1.04
CA GLY A 451 -18.86 -1.26 1.36
C GLY A 451 -18.68 0.16 1.87
N ALA A 452 -17.73 0.33 2.79
CA ALA A 452 -17.35 1.65 3.30
C ALA A 452 -15.83 1.77 3.36
N TYR A 453 -15.36 2.95 2.95
CA TYR A 453 -14.06 3.47 3.33
C TYR A 453 -14.24 4.30 4.61
N LEU A 454 -13.42 4.01 5.60
CA LEU A 454 -13.38 4.66 6.90
C LEU A 454 -11.97 5.22 7.09
N VAL A 455 -11.81 6.54 7.04
CA VAL A 455 -10.51 7.19 7.29
C VAL A 455 -10.38 7.41 8.79
N LEU A 456 -9.55 6.59 9.43
CA LEU A 456 -9.20 6.71 10.84
C LEU A 456 -8.15 7.80 10.95
N ARG A 457 -8.58 8.99 11.42
CA ARG A 457 -7.69 10.13 11.57
C ARG A 457 -6.75 9.97 12.75
N GLY A 458 -5.47 10.26 12.54
CA GLY A 458 -4.48 10.43 13.60
C GLY A 458 -4.78 11.65 14.47
N SER A 459 -4.17 11.68 15.65
CA SER A 459 -4.28 12.75 16.65
C SER A 459 -3.29 12.51 17.76
N ASP A 460 -3.04 13.50 18.63
CA ASP A 460 -2.27 13.35 19.89
C ASP A 460 -2.65 12.12 20.77
N ALA A 461 -3.82 11.50 20.57
CA ALA A 461 -4.29 10.33 21.30
C ALA A 461 -4.36 9.04 20.45
N GLY A 462 -3.75 9.02 19.26
CA GLY A 462 -3.88 7.96 18.25
C GLY A 462 -5.14 8.16 17.39
N PHE A 463 -5.84 7.09 17.06
CA PHE A 463 -7.05 7.16 16.24
C PHE A 463 -8.28 7.65 17.03
N GLU A 464 -9.11 8.50 16.41
CA GLU A 464 -10.36 8.97 16.99
C GLU A 464 -11.60 8.49 16.23
N ALA A 465 -12.30 7.47 16.74
CA ALA A 465 -13.49 6.89 16.09
C ALA A 465 -14.60 7.92 15.75
N LYS A 466 -14.74 8.98 16.54
CA LYS A 466 -15.75 10.03 16.36
C LYS A 466 -15.42 11.03 15.25
N ARG A 467 -14.16 11.07 14.80
CA ARG A 467 -13.66 11.94 13.72
C ARG A 467 -13.51 11.19 12.39
N VAL A 468 -13.89 9.91 12.36
CA VAL A 468 -13.75 9.07 11.17
C VAL A 468 -14.55 9.64 10.00
N GLN A 469 -13.86 9.86 8.88
CA GLN A 469 -14.51 10.17 7.62
C GLN A 469 -15.05 8.88 7.01
N LEU A 470 -16.34 8.85 6.66
CA LEU A 470 -16.97 7.71 6.00
C LEU A 470 -17.40 8.12 4.59
N PHE A 471 -17.02 7.31 3.60
CA PHE A 471 -17.60 7.35 2.25
C PHE A 471 -17.71 5.93 1.67
N THR A 472 -18.52 5.78 0.64
CA THR A 472 -18.78 4.50 -0.02
C THR A 472 -18.13 4.46 -1.41
N PRO A 473 -17.98 3.26 -2.00
CA PRO A 473 -17.62 3.12 -3.41
C PRO A 473 -18.53 3.91 -4.38
N ASP A 474 -19.82 4.09 -4.03
CA ASP A 474 -20.76 4.93 -4.80
C ASP A 474 -20.34 6.41 -4.79
N ASP A 475 -19.87 6.93 -3.66
CA ASP A 475 -19.46 8.34 -3.50
C ASP A 475 -18.22 8.67 -4.34
N ILE A 476 -17.34 7.69 -4.51
CA ILE A 476 -16.20 7.75 -5.44
C ILE A 476 -16.57 7.20 -6.83
N GLY A 477 -17.84 7.11 -7.19
CA GLY A 477 -18.31 6.86 -8.56
C GLY A 477 -18.05 5.45 -9.10
N VAL A 478 -17.79 4.46 -8.24
CA VAL A 478 -17.61 3.05 -8.62
C VAL A 478 -18.50 2.16 -7.75
N PRO A 479 -19.79 2.00 -8.11
CA PRO A 479 -20.73 1.23 -7.29
C PRO A 479 -20.26 -0.19 -7.04
N LEU A 480 -20.17 -0.59 -5.77
CA LEU A 480 -19.78 -1.93 -5.37
C LEU A 480 -20.97 -2.88 -5.45
N ARG A 481 -20.79 -4.00 -6.17
CA ARG A 481 -21.72 -5.13 -6.14
C ARG A 481 -20.96 -6.38 -5.75
N LEU A 482 -21.17 -6.76 -4.50
CA LEU A 482 -20.73 -8.03 -3.95
C LEU A 482 -21.63 -9.17 -4.43
N THR A 483 -21.14 -10.40 -4.28
CA THR A 483 -21.87 -11.64 -4.59
C THR A 483 -23.13 -11.84 -3.77
#